data_AF-Q47521-F1
#
_entry.id   AF-Q47521-F1
#
_cell.length_a   1.000
_cell.length_b   1.000
_cell.length_c   1.000
_cell.angle_alpha   90.00
_cell.angle_beta   90.00
_cell.angle_gamma   90.00
#
_symmetry.space_group_name_H-M   'P 1'
#
loop_
_entity.id
_entity.type
_entity.pdbx_description
1 polymer ?
#
loop_
_entity_poly.entity_id
_entity_poly.type
_entity_poly.pdbx_seq_one_letter_code
_entity_poly.pdbx_strand_id
1 'polypeptide(L)'
;QLMRRLRQLIAQSWHIDEIRKLRPSPVDEAKWGFAVVENSLWQGVPNYLRELNEQLEENLGYKLPVEFVPVRFTSWMGGDRDGNPNVTADITRHVLLLS
;
A
#
# COMPACT_ATOMS: atom_id res chain seq x y z
N GLN A 1 -30.40 -5.66 5.33
CA GLN A 1 -29.12 -6.39 5.52
C GLN A 1 -27.92 -5.48 5.78
N LEU A 2 -27.78 -4.33 5.09
CA LEU A 2 -26.66 -3.37 5.27
C LEU A 2 -26.45 -2.88 6.72
N MET A 3 -27.51 -2.44 7.41
CA MET A 3 -27.41 -1.95 8.79
C MET A 3 -26.89 -3.01 9.78
N ARG A 4 -27.17 -4.29 9.52
CA ARG A 4 -26.64 -5.40 10.33
C ARG A 4 -25.12 -5.51 10.15
N ARG A 5 -24.63 -5.46 8.90
CA ARG A 5 -23.19 -5.51 8.59
C ARG A 5 -22.46 -4.29 9.16
N LEU A 6 -23.06 -3.11 9.07
CA LEU A 6 -22.48 -1.89 9.64
C LEU A 6 -22.32 -1.99 11.16
N ARG A 7 -23.36 -2.45 11.88
CA ARG A 7 -23.27 -2.69 13.33
C ARG A 7 -22.19 -3.71 13.69
N GLN A 8 -22.05 -4.77 12.89
CA GLN A 8 -20.98 -5.76 13.08
C GLN A 8 -19.59 -5.16 12.90
N LEU A 9 -19.37 -4.33 11.87
CA LEU A 9 -18.09 -3.66 11.64
C LEU A 9 -17.76 -2.68 12.78
N ILE A 10 -18.73 -1.89 13.24
CA ILE A 10 -18.55 -0.98 14.38
C ILE A 10 -18.17 -1.77 15.65
N ALA A 11 -18.88 -2.87 15.93
CA ALA A 11 -18.59 -3.71 17.08
C ALA A 11 -17.19 -4.35 16.98
N GLN A 12 -16.76 -4.75 15.77
CA GLN A 12 -15.40 -5.28 15.53
C GLN A 12 -14.35 -4.21 15.86
N SER A 13 -14.46 -3.02 15.27
CA SER A 13 -13.51 -1.93 15.55
C SER A 13 -13.51 -1.49 17.00
N TRP A 14 -14.64 -1.58 17.70
CA TRP A 14 -14.74 -1.21 19.12
C TRP A 14 -14.15 -2.25 20.07
N HIS A 15 -14.30 -3.54 19.77
CA HIS A 15 -13.87 -4.63 20.66
C HIS A 15 -12.46 -5.17 20.36
N ILE A 16 -11.87 -4.83 19.20
CA ILE A 16 -10.48 -5.16 18.90
C ILE A 16 -9.59 -4.11 19.57
N ASP A 17 -8.76 -4.56 20.52
CA ASP A 17 -7.73 -3.72 21.14
C ASP A 17 -6.48 -3.69 20.25
N GLU A 18 -6.33 -2.63 19.46
CA GLU A 18 -5.18 -2.43 18.57
C GLU A 18 -4.03 -1.63 19.19
N ILE A 19 -4.11 -1.28 20.48
CA ILE A 19 -3.05 -0.49 21.13
C ILE A 19 -1.79 -1.35 21.27
N ARG A 20 -0.79 -1.03 20.44
CA ARG A 20 0.52 -1.70 20.47
C ARG A 20 1.19 -1.45 21.82
N LYS A 21 1.44 -2.54 22.56
CA LYS A 21 2.17 -2.51 23.84
C LYS A 21 3.68 -2.35 23.68
N LEU A 22 4.20 -2.67 22.49
CA LEU A 22 5.62 -2.61 22.14
C LEU A 22 5.80 -1.74 20.89
N ARG A 23 6.98 -1.11 20.77
CA ARG A 23 7.36 -0.40 19.55
C ARG A 23 7.39 -1.40 18.38
N PRO A 24 6.81 -1.07 17.22
CA PRO A 24 6.87 -1.96 16.07
C PRO A 24 8.28 -2.15 15.53
N SER A 25 8.52 -3.32 14.95
CA SER A 25 9.75 -3.55 14.21
C SER A 25 9.67 -2.93 12.81
N PRO A 26 10.81 -2.62 12.16
CA PRO A 26 10.81 -2.17 10.77
C PRO A 26 10.17 -3.19 9.80
N VAL A 27 10.17 -4.48 10.15
CA VAL A 27 9.49 -5.53 9.38
C VAL A 27 7.97 -5.39 9.47
N ASP A 28 7.44 -5.02 10.64
CA ASP A 28 6.00 -4.79 10.81
C ASP A 28 5.53 -3.56 10.03
N GLU A 29 6.38 -2.53 9.93
CA GLU A 29 6.12 -1.34 9.10
C GLU A 29 6.12 -1.68 7.60
N ALA A 30 7.06 -2.52 7.15
CA ALA A 30 7.09 -3.00 5.77
C ALA A 30 5.82 -3.80 5.44
N LYS A 31 5.37 -4.69 6.34
CA LYS A 31 4.12 -5.46 6.17
C LYS A 31 2.89 -4.56 6.06
N TRP A 32 2.83 -3.49 6.85
CA TRP A 32 1.76 -2.52 6.74
C TRP A 32 1.75 -1.83 5.36
N GLY A 33 2.93 -1.52 4.83
CA GLY A 33 3.09 -1.06 3.45
C GLY A 33 2.52 -2.02 2.39
N PHE A 34 2.78 -3.32 2.52
CA PHE A 34 2.24 -4.32 1.59
C PHE A 34 0.72 -4.40 1.63
N ALA A 35 0.12 -4.25 2.81
CA ALA A 35 -1.33 -4.20 2.94
C ALA A 35 -1.96 -3.02 2.17
N VAL A 36 -1.28 -1.87 2.10
CA VAL A 36 -1.73 -0.73 1.28
C VAL A 36 -1.64 -1.05 -0.21
N VAL A 37 -0.56 -1.72 -0.63
CA VAL A 37 -0.37 -2.13 -2.02
C VAL A 37 -1.50 -3.06 -2.46
N GLU A 38 -1.77 -4.12 -1.70
CA GLU A 38 -2.79 -5.12 -2.04
C GLU A 38 -4.22 -4.57 -1.98
N ASN A 39 -4.58 -3.92 -0.88
CA ASN A 39 -5.97 -3.52 -0.63
C ASN A 39 -6.41 -2.27 -1.40
N SER A 40 -5.46 -1.48 -1.92
CA SER A 40 -5.77 -0.22 -2.58
C SER A 40 -5.03 -0.04 -3.91
N LEU A 41 -3.70 0.00 -3.90
CA LEU A 41 -2.92 0.40 -5.08
C LEU A 41 -3.04 -0.62 -6.23
N TRP A 42 -3.18 -1.90 -5.91
CA TRP A 42 -3.32 -2.99 -6.87
C TRP A 42 -4.50 -2.78 -7.83
N GLN A 43 -5.60 -2.22 -7.31
CA GLN A 43 -6.80 -1.91 -8.09
C GLN A 43 -6.79 -0.45 -8.55
N GLY A 44 -6.32 0.46 -7.69
CA GLY A 44 -6.32 1.90 -7.96
C GLY A 44 -5.45 2.30 -9.14
N VAL A 45 -4.22 1.76 -9.26
CA VAL A 45 -3.29 2.14 -10.33
C VAL A 45 -3.79 1.73 -11.72
N PRO A 46 -4.24 0.48 -11.95
CA PRO A 46 -4.83 0.11 -13.24
C PRO A 46 -6.08 0.91 -13.59
N ASN A 47 -6.95 1.19 -12.61
CA ASN A 47 -8.15 2.00 -12.83
C ASN A 47 -7.78 3.43 -13.23
N TYR A 48 -6.83 4.04 -12.53
CA TYR A 48 -6.31 5.37 -12.88
C TYR A 48 -5.75 5.41 -14.31
N LEU A 49 -4.94 4.43 -14.72
CA LEU A 49 -4.37 4.40 -16.08
C LEU A 49 -5.42 4.19 -17.17
N ARG A 50 -6.52 3.49 -16.84
CA ARG A 50 -7.66 3.33 -17.75
C ARG A 50 -8.37 4.66 -17.97
N GLU A 51 -8.78 5.31 -16.88
CA GLU A 51 -9.44 6.62 -16.92
C GLU A 51 -8.56 7.66 -17.61
N LEU A 52 -7.25 7.66 -17.34
CA LEU A 52 -6.29 8.54 -18.01
C LEU A 52 -6.31 8.34 -19.54
N ASN A 53 -6.25 7.10 -20.00
CA ASN A 53 -6.24 6.82 -21.44
C ASN A 53 -7.59 7.15 -22.10
N GLU A 54 -8.70 6.90 -21.43
CA GLU A 54 -10.03 7.25 -21.93
C GLU A 54 -10.17 8.78 -22.07
N GLN A 55 -9.73 9.54 -21.06
CA GLN A 55 -9.75 11.00 -21.11
C GLN A 55 -8.78 11.58 -22.15
N LEU A 56 -7.61 10.96 -22.37
CA LEU A 56 -6.68 11.38 -23.42
C LEU A 56 -7.26 11.15 -24.83
N GLU A 57 -7.92 10.01 -25.06
CA GLU A 57 -8.55 9.72 -26.34
C GLU A 57 -9.71 10.69 -26.61
N GLU A 58 -10.55 10.94 -25.60
CA GLU A 58 -11.70 11.84 -25.71
C GLU A 58 -11.29 13.29 -26.04
N ASN A 59 -10.24 13.80 -25.39
CA ASN A 59 -9.88 15.21 -25.50
C ASN A 59 -8.78 15.49 -26.53
N LEU A 60 -7.87 14.52 -26.78
CA LEU A 60 -6.68 14.71 -27.61
C LEU A 60 -6.59 13.72 -28.79
N GLY A 61 -7.47 12.72 -28.87
CA GLY A 61 -7.57 11.81 -30.02
C GLY A 61 -6.50 10.71 -30.09
N TYR A 62 -5.78 10.44 -29.00
CA TYR A 62 -4.81 9.35 -28.93
C TYR A 62 -4.77 8.69 -27.54
N LYS A 63 -4.25 7.46 -27.49
CA LYS A 63 -3.96 6.71 -26.27
C LYS A 63 -2.45 6.53 -26.11
N LEU A 64 -2.01 6.30 -24.88
CA LEU A 64 -0.62 5.96 -24.60
C LEU A 64 -0.34 4.49 -24.97
N PRO A 65 0.89 4.14 -25.40
CA PRO A 65 1.29 2.75 -25.63
C PRO A 65 1.13 1.89 -24.37
N VAL A 66 0.89 0.60 -24.54
CA VAL A 66 0.67 -0.34 -23.42
C VAL A 66 1.90 -0.43 -22.51
N GLU A 67 3.09 -0.25 -23.06
CA GLU A 67 4.36 -0.28 -22.35
C GLU A 67 4.61 0.98 -21.52
N PHE A 68 3.86 2.06 -21.76
CA PHE A 68 4.02 3.33 -21.07
C PHE A 68 3.24 3.36 -19.75
N VAL A 69 3.92 2.95 -18.67
CA VAL A 69 3.39 2.99 -17.30
C VAL A 69 4.14 4.06 -16.49
N PRO A 70 3.64 5.32 -16.44
CA PRO A 70 4.38 6.45 -15.87
C PRO A 70 4.40 6.48 -14.34
N VAL A 71 3.74 5.53 -13.67
CA VAL A 71 3.64 5.47 -12.21
C VAL A 71 4.40 4.26 -11.67
N ARG A 72 5.28 4.52 -10.69
CA ARG A 72 6.02 3.51 -9.92
C ARG A 72 5.98 3.89 -8.45
N PHE A 73 5.83 2.88 -7.60
CA PHE A 73 5.87 3.03 -6.15
C PHE A 73 7.16 2.43 -5.61
N THR A 74 7.70 3.08 -4.58
CA THR A 74 8.88 2.64 -3.83
C THR A 74 8.60 2.77 -2.35
N SER A 75 9.27 1.96 -1.53
CA SER A 75 9.13 1.98 -0.08
C SER A 75 10.46 2.32 0.58
N TRP A 76 10.40 3.07 1.68
CA TRP A 76 11.54 3.29 2.57
C TRP A 76 11.51 2.37 3.80
N MET A 77 10.40 1.66 4.05
CA MET A 77 10.26 0.77 5.20
C MET A 77 11.27 -0.37 5.12
N GLY A 78 12.12 -0.50 6.14
CA GLY A 78 13.22 -1.46 6.18
C GLY A 78 14.48 -1.05 5.39
N GLY A 79 14.45 0.10 4.70
CA GLY A 79 15.59 0.67 3.98
C GLY A 79 16.17 1.90 4.65
N ASP A 80 15.33 2.86 5.04
CA ASP A 80 15.78 4.07 5.72
C ASP A 80 16.29 3.76 7.13
N ARG A 81 17.54 4.11 7.37
CA ARG A 81 18.26 3.87 8.62
C ARG A 81 18.85 5.13 9.23
N ASP A 82 18.58 6.30 8.65
CA ASP A 82 19.08 7.55 9.21
C ASP A 82 18.48 7.76 10.61
N GLY A 83 19.34 7.90 11.61
CA GLY A 83 18.94 8.00 13.02
C GLY A 83 18.21 6.78 13.62
N ASN A 84 18.08 5.65 12.91
CA ASN A 84 17.34 4.48 13.39
C ASN A 84 18.22 3.21 13.49
N PRO A 85 18.77 2.90 14.68
CA PRO A 85 19.64 1.74 14.87
C PRO A 85 18.91 0.39 14.71
N ASN A 86 17.58 0.37 14.68
CA ASN A 86 16.79 -0.85 14.52
C ASN A 86 16.74 -1.35 13.07
N VAL A 87 17.16 -0.53 12.10
CA VAL A 87 17.19 -0.91 10.67
C VAL A 87 18.60 -1.40 10.31
N THR A 88 18.87 -2.66 10.66
CA THR A 88 20.15 -3.34 10.38
C THR A 88 20.21 -3.88 8.96
N ALA A 89 21.39 -4.28 8.47
CA ALA A 89 21.54 -4.85 7.14
C ALA A 89 20.76 -6.17 6.97
N ASP A 90 20.65 -6.95 8.04
CA ASP A 90 19.86 -8.18 8.04
C ASP A 90 18.36 -7.89 7.94
N ILE A 91 17.88 -6.82 8.59
CA ILE A 91 16.49 -6.36 8.45
C ILE A 91 16.20 -5.91 7.02
N THR A 92 17.07 -5.12 6.41
CA THR A 92 16.91 -4.72 5.00
C THR A 92 16.89 -5.93 4.07
N ARG A 93 17.80 -6.91 4.27
CA ARG A 93 17.79 -8.16 3.50
C ARG A 93 16.49 -8.93 3.69
N HIS A 94 16.00 -9.02 4.93
CA HIS A 94 14.74 -9.70 5.25
C HIS A 94 13.55 -9.04 4.55
N VAL A 95 13.45 -7.71 4.59
CA VAL A 95 12.36 -6.97 3.93
C VAL A 95 12.42 -7.15 2.41
N LEU A 96 13.61 -7.14 1.80
CA LEU A 96 13.76 -7.38 0.36
C LEU A 96 13.30 -8.79 -0.06
N LEU A 97 13.53 -9.80 0.79
CA LEU A 97 13.06 -11.17 0.54
C LEU A 97 11.56 -11.36 0.77
N LEU A 98 10.94 -10.49 1.57
CA LEU A 98 9.52 -10.54 1.90
C LEU A 98 8.64 -9.79 0.89
N SER A 99 9.26 -8.93 0.06
CA SER A 99 8.60 -8.07 -0.92
C SER A 99 8.27 -8.78 -2.24
#